data_AF-A0A9P7AZQ3-F1
#
_entry.id   AF-A0A9P7AZQ3-F1
#
_cell.length_a   1.000
_cell.length_b   1.000
_cell.length_c   1.000
_cell.angle_alpha   90.00
_cell.angle_beta   90.00
_cell.angle_gamma   90.00
#
_symmetry.space_group_name_H-M   'P 1'
#
loop_
_entity.id
_entity.type
_entity.pdbx_description
1 polymer ?
#
loop_
_entity_poly.entity_id
_entity_poly.type
_entity_poly.pdbx_seq_one_letter_code
_entity_poly.pdbx_strand_id
1 'polypeptide(L)'
;MARDQFNQKSLGIPLNTMVKETDKSEQARILMVGAGGIGCELLKNLVLVGFGEIHIVDLDTIDLSNLNRQFLFRHEHIKKSKALVAKEAAHKFNPNVKLEAHHANIKDRQFNVEWFKGFTMVFNALDNLDARRHVNKMCLAAEVPLIESGTTGFNGQVQVIKKGQTACYDCTTKETPKSFPVCTIRSTPSQPIHCIVWGKSYLLSEIFGASEDESPEMDHSKDTENGMYSSKEIEKLRQEAQALKQIKEAIGSDTFPQLLFNKVYKDDITRLRSMEEMWKTRRPPGPLDYETIIKEVPEIGMSKERILKDGQRIWNLQENTIVFKDSLERLSARLQTMKSSSNGSSAEPIITFDKDDDDTLDFVTASANLRSIIFGIETKSRFDIKQMAGNIIPAIATTNAIVADLFLTYIQVFLSPFAPERLLASDRIRAPNPDCEVCSVAQTRLLVDMSRATLNDLVEDFLRMELGYGDELSVKNEVGLLYDPEETENLSKKLSELGIKSDSFLTVTDEDEDNPRVNLVLNVRESSTELDDKPIKGLDISASSEAELPTSPIPRRKKPAPPVQPALTNGHANGKKEGSDPISSAAKKRTASEALDGDSPDATRKKHQPNGQGTTENDDLIIIEDDGAILIDD
;
A
#
# COMPACT_ATOMS: atom_id res chain seq x y z
N MET A 1 14.25 18.91 -34.59
CA MET A 1 15.02 18.31 -35.71
C MET A 1 15.97 17.21 -35.26
N ALA A 2 17.05 17.42 -34.48
CA ALA A 2 17.92 16.31 -34.04
C ALA A 2 17.27 15.38 -32.97
N ARG A 3 16.50 15.94 -32.01
CA ARG A 3 15.77 15.14 -30.99
C ARG A 3 14.71 14.21 -31.60
N ASP A 4 14.02 14.68 -32.65
CA ASP A 4 12.95 13.89 -33.28
C ASP A 4 13.48 12.65 -33.97
N GLN A 5 14.70 12.71 -34.51
CA GLN A 5 15.33 11.57 -35.17
C GLN A 5 15.54 10.39 -34.21
N PHE A 6 15.93 10.63 -32.96
CA PHE A 6 16.09 9.57 -31.96
C PHE A 6 14.74 8.98 -31.55
N ASN A 7 13.74 9.83 -31.29
CA ASN A 7 12.39 9.35 -30.96
C ASN A 7 11.77 8.57 -32.12
N GLN A 8 12.00 8.97 -33.38
CA GLN A 8 11.51 8.26 -34.56
C GLN A 8 12.18 6.88 -34.69
N LYS A 9 13.46 6.77 -34.34
CA LYS A 9 14.18 5.49 -34.33
C LYS A 9 13.69 4.57 -33.22
N SER A 10 13.39 5.11 -32.03
CA SER A 10 12.96 4.30 -30.88
C SER A 10 11.49 3.90 -30.94
N LEU A 11 10.59 4.83 -31.24
CA LEU A 11 9.14 4.61 -31.25
C LEU A 11 8.60 4.19 -32.63
N GLY A 12 9.38 4.41 -33.69
CA GLY A 12 8.87 4.39 -35.06
C GLY A 12 8.18 5.70 -35.44
N ILE A 13 8.08 5.97 -36.75
CA ILE A 13 7.46 7.20 -37.27
C ILE A 13 5.99 7.32 -36.85
N PRO A 14 5.12 6.29 -36.99
CA PRO A 14 3.70 6.43 -36.67
C PRO A 14 3.44 6.78 -35.20
N LEU A 15 4.08 6.07 -34.28
CA LEU A 15 3.89 6.28 -32.84
C LEU A 15 4.49 7.61 -32.37
N ASN A 16 5.65 8.01 -32.90
CA ASN A 16 6.23 9.31 -32.57
C ASN A 16 5.35 10.47 -33.08
N THR A 17 4.71 10.30 -34.24
CA THR A 17 3.75 11.27 -34.75
C THR A 17 2.52 11.37 -33.83
N MET A 18 1.88 10.24 -33.48
CA MET A 18 0.72 10.24 -32.58
C MET A 18 1.03 10.84 -31.18
N VAL A 19 2.23 10.59 -30.66
CA VAL A 19 2.65 11.14 -29.35
C VAL A 19 2.81 12.66 -29.40
N LYS A 20 3.22 13.21 -30.55
CA LYS A 20 3.60 14.62 -30.72
C LYS A 20 2.58 15.50 -31.43
N GLU A 21 1.58 14.92 -32.09
CA GLU A 21 0.67 15.67 -32.94
C GLU A 21 -0.04 16.79 -32.18
N THR A 22 -0.08 17.96 -32.82
CA THR A 22 -0.55 19.22 -32.23
C THR A 22 -1.95 19.63 -32.72
N ASP A 23 -2.58 18.82 -33.57
CA ASP A 23 -3.97 19.07 -33.97
C ASP A 23 -4.91 18.59 -32.86
N LYS A 24 -5.75 19.51 -32.37
CA LYS A 24 -6.43 19.42 -31.06
C LYS A 24 -7.37 18.22 -30.88
N SER A 25 -7.71 17.49 -31.94
CA SER A 25 -8.63 16.34 -31.90
C SER A 25 -7.96 14.97 -31.76
N GLU A 26 -6.64 14.85 -31.96
CA GLU A 26 -5.94 13.55 -31.99
C GLU A 26 -4.72 13.47 -31.05
N GLN A 27 -4.47 14.51 -30.25
CA GLN A 27 -3.32 14.58 -29.36
C GLN A 27 -3.42 13.58 -28.19
N ALA A 28 -2.34 12.83 -27.93
CA ALA A 28 -2.26 11.96 -26.76
C ALA A 28 -2.29 12.78 -25.46
N ARG A 29 -3.37 12.60 -24.68
CA ARG A 29 -3.54 13.22 -23.36
C ARG A 29 -3.13 12.22 -22.30
N ILE A 30 -2.14 12.56 -21.50
CA ILE A 30 -1.56 11.67 -20.49
C ILE A 30 -1.95 12.13 -19.10
N LEU A 31 -2.34 11.18 -18.25
CA LEU A 31 -2.48 11.40 -16.81
C LEU A 31 -1.32 10.75 -16.09
N MET A 32 -0.61 11.51 -15.26
CA MET A 32 0.42 11.02 -14.35
C MET A 32 -0.03 11.26 -12.90
N VAL A 33 -0.24 10.18 -12.16
CA VAL A 33 -0.68 10.23 -10.77
C VAL A 33 0.52 9.99 -9.85
N GLY A 34 0.93 11.02 -9.12
CA GLY A 34 2.12 11.06 -8.28
C GLY A 34 3.28 11.84 -8.92
N ALA A 35 3.83 12.78 -8.19
CA ALA A 35 4.99 13.62 -8.52
C ALA A 35 6.18 13.34 -7.57
N GLY A 36 6.27 12.11 -7.04
CA GLY A 36 7.36 11.64 -6.20
C GLY A 36 8.63 11.28 -6.98
N GLY A 37 9.39 10.29 -6.50
CA GLY A 37 10.67 9.88 -7.10
C GLY A 37 10.52 9.43 -8.56
N ILE A 38 9.68 8.42 -8.80
CA ILE A 38 9.36 7.94 -10.15
C ILE A 38 8.67 9.05 -10.96
N GLY A 39 7.72 9.77 -10.37
CA GLY A 39 6.95 10.81 -11.05
C GLY A 39 7.80 11.96 -11.61
N CYS A 40 8.83 12.40 -10.89
CA CYS A 40 9.76 13.42 -11.37
C CYS A 40 10.54 12.95 -12.63
N GLU A 41 11.06 11.72 -12.59
CA GLU A 41 11.81 11.12 -13.71
C GLU A 41 10.90 10.87 -14.92
N LEU A 42 9.70 10.33 -14.67
CA LEU A 42 8.70 10.10 -15.70
C LEU A 42 8.27 11.41 -16.36
N LEU A 43 7.99 12.47 -15.59
CA LEU A 43 7.57 13.75 -16.16
C LEU A 43 8.64 14.33 -17.08
N LYS A 44 9.92 14.27 -16.69
CA LYS A 44 11.03 14.61 -17.58
C LYS A 44 10.98 13.80 -18.86
N ASN A 45 10.83 12.49 -18.75
CA ASN A 45 10.81 11.59 -19.90
C ASN A 45 9.67 11.94 -20.86
N LEU A 46 8.45 12.07 -20.36
CA LEU A 46 7.27 12.44 -21.17
C LEU A 46 7.47 13.80 -21.86
N VAL A 47 7.98 14.81 -21.15
CA VAL A 47 8.20 16.16 -21.70
C VAL A 47 9.33 16.18 -22.74
N LEU A 48 10.42 15.42 -22.52
CA LEU A 48 11.54 15.32 -23.46
C LEU A 48 11.20 14.50 -24.70
N VAL A 49 10.37 13.46 -24.55
CA VAL A 49 9.81 12.71 -25.69
C VAL A 49 8.88 13.60 -26.51
N GLY A 50 8.18 14.53 -25.84
CA GLY A 50 7.30 15.51 -26.48
C GLY A 50 5.85 15.09 -26.52
N PHE A 51 5.38 14.36 -25.51
CA PHE A 51 3.95 14.08 -25.33
C PHE A 51 3.18 15.40 -25.32
N GLY A 52 2.06 15.43 -26.04
CA GLY A 52 1.32 16.65 -26.30
C GLY A 52 0.76 17.37 -25.07
N GLU A 53 -0.01 16.64 -24.26
CA GLU A 53 -0.64 17.16 -23.04
C GLU A 53 -0.45 16.19 -21.88
N ILE A 54 -0.02 16.70 -20.72
CA ILE A 54 0.23 15.91 -19.52
C ILE A 54 -0.43 16.58 -18.32
N HIS A 55 -1.32 15.84 -17.64
CA HIS A 55 -1.92 16.19 -16.37
C HIS A 55 -1.16 15.52 -15.22
N ILE A 56 -0.79 16.29 -14.20
CA ILE A 56 -0.02 15.86 -13.03
C ILE A 56 -0.92 16.00 -11.81
N VAL A 57 -1.16 14.92 -11.07
CA VAL A 57 -1.94 14.95 -9.82
C VAL A 57 -1.05 14.48 -8.67
N ASP A 58 -0.91 15.29 -7.63
CA ASP A 58 -0.22 14.90 -6.38
C ASP A 58 -0.82 15.71 -5.21
N LEU A 59 -1.03 15.07 -4.07
CA LEU A 59 -1.67 15.67 -2.90
C LEU A 59 -0.66 16.28 -1.91
N ASP A 60 0.62 15.98 -2.07
CA ASP A 60 1.65 16.32 -1.09
C ASP A 60 2.34 17.66 -1.39
N THR A 61 2.98 18.16 -0.34
CA THR A 61 3.98 19.22 -0.41
C THR A 61 5.41 18.65 -0.35
N ILE A 62 6.38 19.44 -0.79
CA ILE A 62 7.79 19.05 -0.86
C ILE A 62 8.42 19.07 0.53
N ASP A 63 9.12 18.00 0.89
CA ASP A 63 9.91 17.93 2.11
C ASP A 63 11.42 17.81 1.84
N LEU A 64 12.27 18.15 2.81
CA LEU A 64 13.73 18.05 2.70
C LEU A 64 14.17 16.62 2.35
N SER A 65 13.51 15.62 2.94
CA SER A 65 13.78 14.20 2.70
C SER A 65 13.53 13.76 1.26
N ASN A 66 12.84 14.58 0.46
CA ASN A 66 12.53 14.28 -0.94
C ASN A 66 13.68 14.64 -1.90
N LEU A 67 14.53 15.61 -1.53
CA LEU A 67 15.49 16.23 -2.45
C LEU A 67 16.61 15.31 -2.93
N ASN A 68 16.85 14.19 -2.24
CA ASN A 68 17.85 13.20 -2.64
C ASN A 68 17.45 12.39 -3.88
N ARG A 69 16.16 12.38 -4.27
CA ARG A 69 15.64 11.51 -5.33
C ARG A 69 14.53 12.12 -6.19
N GLN A 70 14.03 13.30 -5.84
CA GLN A 70 13.00 14.03 -6.58
C GLN A 70 13.62 15.26 -7.23
N PHE A 71 14.35 15.03 -8.32
CA PHE A 71 15.31 16.00 -8.88
C PHE A 71 14.66 17.26 -9.49
N LEU A 72 13.32 17.34 -9.61
CA LEU A 72 12.63 18.57 -10.00
C LEU A 72 12.56 19.59 -8.85
N PHE A 73 12.80 19.15 -7.61
CA PHE A 73 12.63 19.97 -6.41
C PHE A 73 13.98 20.50 -5.87
N ARG A 74 13.93 21.64 -5.19
CA ARG A 74 15.08 22.36 -4.64
C ARG A 74 14.75 22.80 -3.22
N HIS A 75 15.76 23.20 -2.45
CA HIS A 75 15.57 23.66 -1.07
C HIS A 75 14.56 24.82 -0.96
N GLU A 76 14.53 25.74 -1.92
CA GLU A 76 13.57 26.86 -1.98
C GLU A 76 12.12 26.45 -2.28
N HIS A 77 11.89 25.18 -2.60
CA HIS A 77 10.57 24.63 -2.89
C HIS A 77 9.94 23.90 -1.69
N ILE A 78 10.66 23.77 -0.57
CA ILE A 78 10.16 23.07 0.63
C ILE A 78 8.82 23.69 1.08
N LYS A 79 7.87 22.82 1.44
CA LYS A 79 6.46 23.08 1.78
C LYS A 79 5.58 23.63 0.64
N LYS A 80 6.09 23.77 -0.59
CA LYS A 80 5.25 24.04 -1.79
C LYS A 80 4.68 22.73 -2.35
N SER A 81 3.60 22.82 -3.11
CA SER A 81 2.96 21.67 -3.78
C SER A 81 3.93 20.96 -4.74
N LYS A 82 4.01 19.62 -4.64
CA LYS A 82 4.81 18.81 -5.57
C LYS A 82 4.32 18.95 -7.01
N ALA A 83 3.01 18.84 -7.25
CA ALA A 83 2.42 18.89 -8.59
C ALA A 83 2.72 20.23 -9.29
N LEU A 84 2.50 21.36 -8.59
CA LEU A 84 2.69 22.69 -9.17
C LEU A 84 4.16 22.98 -9.48
N VAL A 85 5.07 22.70 -8.53
CA VAL A 85 6.51 22.91 -8.73
C VAL A 85 7.07 21.96 -9.80
N ALA A 86 6.59 20.71 -9.86
CA ALA A 86 6.99 19.75 -10.89
C ALA A 86 6.65 20.27 -12.29
N LYS A 87 5.43 20.82 -12.47
CA LYS A 87 5.02 21.50 -13.71
C LYS A 87 5.96 22.65 -14.05
N GLU A 88 6.20 23.57 -13.12
CA GLU A 88 7.06 24.75 -13.37
C GLU A 88 8.49 24.35 -13.76
N ALA A 89 9.05 23.34 -13.09
CA ALA A 89 10.38 22.82 -13.38
C ALA A 89 10.43 22.11 -14.75
N ALA A 90 9.48 21.21 -15.02
CA ALA A 90 9.48 20.41 -16.24
C ALA A 90 9.13 21.22 -17.49
N HIS A 91 8.28 22.25 -17.39
CA HIS A 91 7.93 23.13 -18.51
C HIS A 91 9.16 23.81 -19.14
N LYS A 92 10.23 24.00 -18.36
CA LYS A 92 11.51 24.56 -18.84
C LYS A 92 12.23 23.60 -19.79
N PHE A 93 11.97 22.29 -19.73
CA PHE A 93 12.62 21.30 -20.58
C PHE A 93 12.08 21.29 -22.01
N ASN A 94 10.77 21.54 -22.18
CA ASN A 94 10.11 21.64 -23.48
C ASN A 94 8.81 22.46 -23.36
N PRO A 95 8.84 23.77 -23.70
CA PRO A 95 7.68 24.66 -23.61
C PRO A 95 6.52 24.34 -24.57
N ASN A 96 6.72 23.41 -25.52
CA ASN A 96 5.68 23.02 -26.47
C ASN A 96 4.70 21.99 -25.89
N VAL A 97 5.03 21.39 -24.73
CA VAL A 97 4.19 20.41 -24.06
C VAL A 97 3.22 21.13 -23.13
N LYS A 98 1.92 20.85 -23.27
CA LYS A 98 0.90 21.40 -22.38
C LYS A 98 0.93 20.67 -21.05
N LEU A 99 1.24 21.37 -19.97
CA LEU A 99 1.26 20.82 -18.61
C LEU A 99 0.13 21.39 -17.75
N GLU A 100 -0.68 20.51 -17.18
CA GLU A 100 -1.70 20.84 -16.19
C GLU A 100 -1.36 20.16 -14.86
N ALA A 101 -1.43 20.90 -13.75
CA ALA A 101 -1.06 20.38 -12.44
C ALA A 101 -2.18 20.59 -11.44
N HIS A 102 -2.45 19.54 -10.67
CA HIS A 102 -3.52 19.45 -9.69
C HIS A 102 -2.90 19.10 -8.34
N HIS A 103 -2.93 20.06 -7.41
CA HIS A 103 -2.61 19.80 -6.02
C HIS A 103 -3.87 19.26 -5.32
N ALA A 104 -4.09 17.96 -5.43
CA ALA A 104 -5.35 17.34 -5.05
C ALA A 104 -5.17 15.84 -4.79
N ASN A 105 -6.12 15.24 -4.08
CA ASN A 105 -6.18 13.79 -3.94
C ASN A 105 -6.85 13.21 -5.18
N ILE A 106 -6.25 12.19 -5.81
CA ILE A 106 -6.84 11.56 -7.01
C ILE A 106 -8.23 10.96 -6.75
N LYS A 107 -8.56 10.69 -5.48
CA LYS A 107 -9.88 10.22 -5.03
C LYS A 107 -10.93 11.33 -4.91
N ASP A 108 -10.56 12.59 -5.14
CA ASP A 108 -11.49 13.72 -5.09
C ASP A 108 -12.55 13.61 -6.20
N ARG A 109 -13.80 14.02 -5.89
CA ARG A 109 -14.98 13.81 -6.75
C ARG A 109 -14.87 14.37 -8.17
N GLN A 110 -13.99 15.34 -8.37
CA GLN A 110 -13.75 15.94 -9.70
C GLN A 110 -13.05 14.97 -10.67
N PHE A 111 -12.30 14.00 -10.15
CA PHE A 111 -11.58 13.00 -10.96
C PHE A 111 -12.43 11.75 -11.18
N ASN A 112 -13.63 11.95 -11.73
CA ASN A 112 -14.57 10.87 -12.00
C ASN A 112 -14.19 10.07 -13.27
N VAL A 113 -14.93 8.99 -13.54
CA VAL A 113 -14.63 8.10 -14.68
C VAL A 113 -14.70 8.83 -16.02
N GLU A 114 -15.59 9.82 -16.17
CA GLU A 114 -15.70 10.59 -17.40
C GLU A 114 -14.46 11.46 -17.65
N TRP A 115 -13.89 12.01 -16.59
CA TRP A 115 -12.60 12.68 -16.66
C TRP A 115 -11.47 11.72 -17.06
N PHE A 116 -11.43 10.52 -16.48
CA PHE A 116 -10.45 9.48 -16.84
C PHE A 116 -10.53 9.08 -18.33
N LYS A 117 -11.74 8.95 -18.90
CA LYS A 117 -11.93 8.65 -20.34
C LYS A 117 -11.31 9.69 -21.27
N GLY A 118 -11.10 10.91 -20.80
CA GLY A 118 -10.46 11.97 -21.57
C GLY A 118 -8.97 11.74 -21.83
N PHE A 119 -8.35 10.72 -21.23
CA PHE A 119 -6.94 10.39 -21.36
C PHE A 119 -6.70 9.19 -22.27
N THR A 120 -5.59 9.23 -23.01
CA THR A 120 -5.11 8.13 -23.84
C THR A 120 -4.46 7.03 -22.99
N MET A 121 -3.79 7.41 -21.91
CA MET A 121 -3.09 6.50 -21.00
C MET A 121 -2.88 7.15 -19.63
N VAL A 122 -2.88 6.32 -18.58
CA VAL A 122 -2.58 6.73 -17.21
C VAL A 122 -1.28 6.07 -16.75
N PHE A 123 -0.44 6.82 -16.05
CA PHE A 123 0.78 6.34 -15.40
C PHE A 123 0.67 6.50 -13.88
N ASN A 124 0.86 5.41 -13.14
CA ASN A 124 0.86 5.40 -11.68
C ASN A 124 2.29 5.49 -11.13
N ALA A 125 2.58 6.59 -10.44
CA ALA A 125 3.82 6.84 -9.69
C ALA A 125 3.52 7.05 -8.20
N LEU A 126 2.54 6.29 -7.69
CA LEU A 126 2.03 6.34 -6.32
C LEU A 126 2.82 5.43 -5.37
N ASP A 127 2.75 5.69 -4.08
CA ASP A 127 3.45 4.92 -3.03
C ASP A 127 2.51 4.23 -2.02
N ASN A 128 1.19 4.40 -2.19
CA ASN A 128 0.19 3.83 -1.29
C ASN A 128 -0.79 2.91 -2.04
N LEU A 129 -1.14 1.79 -1.40
CA LEU A 129 -1.99 0.75 -1.99
C LEU A 129 -3.40 1.24 -2.30
N ASP A 130 -3.98 2.07 -1.43
CA ASP A 130 -5.35 2.55 -1.55
C ASP A 130 -5.56 3.41 -2.81
N ALA A 131 -4.70 4.41 -3.04
CA ALA A 131 -4.78 5.23 -4.24
C ALA A 131 -4.47 4.42 -5.52
N ARG A 132 -3.53 3.45 -5.47
CA ARG A 132 -3.26 2.55 -6.60
C ARG A 132 -4.49 1.73 -6.98
N ARG A 133 -5.18 1.15 -5.98
CA ARG A 133 -6.44 0.42 -6.17
C ARG A 133 -7.55 1.29 -6.74
N HIS A 134 -7.67 2.52 -6.25
CA HIS A 134 -8.62 3.48 -6.79
C HIS A 134 -8.33 3.79 -8.28
N VAL A 135 -7.11 4.17 -8.63
CA VAL A 135 -6.73 4.45 -10.03
C VAL A 135 -6.91 3.22 -10.93
N ASN A 136 -6.58 2.02 -10.43
CA ASN A 136 -6.84 0.76 -11.13
C ASN A 136 -8.33 0.62 -11.50
N LYS A 137 -9.24 0.79 -10.54
CA LYS A 137 -10.69 0.75 -10.75
C LYS A 137 -11.15 1.81 -11.76
N MET A 138 -10.66 3.03 -11.64
CA MET A 138 -11.01 4.14 -12.54
C MET A 138 -10.57 3.88 -13.98
N CYS A 139 -9.36 3.37 -14.19
CA CYS A 139 -8.84 3.02 -15.51
C CYS A 139 -9.60 1.86 -16.15
N LEU A 140 -9.96 0.83 -15.36
CA LEU A 140 -10.83 -0.26 -15.83
C LEU A 140 -12.23 0.27 -16.21
N ALA A 141 -12.82 1.14 -15.41
CA ALA A 141 -14.15 1.71 -15.70
C ALA A 141 -14.16 2.66 -16.90
N ALA A 142 -13.07 3.42 -17.09
CA ALA A 142 -12.89 4.32 -18.23
C ALA A 142 -12.38 3.62 -19.49
N GLU A 143 -11.98 2.35 -19.38
CA GLU A 143 -11.32 1.57 -20.45
C GLU A 143 -10.03 2.21 -20.96
N VAL A 144 -9.32 2.91 -20.08
CA VAL A 144 -8.04 3.56 -20.38
C VAL A 144 -6.89 2.68 -19.89
N PRO A 145 -5.87 2.41 -20.72
CA PRO A 145 -4.69 1.67 -20.29
C PRO A 145 -3.98 2.36 -19.12
N LEU A 146 -3.64 1.58 -18.10
CA LEU A 146 -2.86 2.01 -16.94
C LEU A 146 -1.48 1.36 -17.00
N ILE A 147 -0.42 2.14 -16.81
CA ILE A 147 0.91 1.62 -16.56
C ILE A 147 1.21 1.81 -15.07
N GLU A 148 1.34 0.70 -14.35
CA GLU A 148 1.60 0.64 -12.92
C GLU A 148 3.10 0.44 -12.66
N SER A 149 3.61 0.98 -11.56
CA SER A 149 5.02 0.83 -11.20
C SER A 149 5.27 0.78 -9.69
N GLY A 150 6.45 0.31 -9.30
CA GLY A 150 6.90 0.40 -7.92
C GLY A 150 8.41 0.31 -7.81
N THR A 151 8.95 0.86 -6.74
CA THR A 151 10.36 0.75 -6.37
C THR A 151 10.51 0.43 -4.89
N THR A 152 11.54 -0.33 -4.54
CA THR A 152 11.96 -0.60 -3.17
C THR A 152 13.46 -0.88 -3.17
N GLY A 153 14.24 0.07 -2.65
CA GLY A 153 15.70 0.02 -2.68
C GLY A 153 16.24 -0.09 -4.11
N PHE A 154 16.89 -1.21 -4.41
CA PHE A 154 17.43 -1.55 -5.74
C PHE A 154 16.43 -2.27 -6.65
N ASN A 155 15.28 -2.67 -6.12
CA ASN A 155 14.25 -3.40 -6.84
C ASN A 155 13.20 -2.46 -7.42
N GLY A 156 12.58 -2.88 -8.52
CA GLY A 156 11.45 -2.17 -9.10
C GLY A 156 10.77 -2.97 -10.21
N GLN A 157 9.58 -2.53 -10.59
CA GLN A 157 8.78 -3.21 -11.61
C GLN A 157 7.88 -2.23 -12.35
N VAL A 158 7.53 -2.59 -13.58
CA VAL A 158 6.50 -1.93 -14.40
C VAL A 158 5.53 -2.97 -14.93
N GLN A 159 4.23 -2.71 -14.86
CA GLN A 159 3.16 -3.57 -15.35
C GLN A 159 2.17 -2.78 -16.21
N VAL A 160 1.77 -3.36 -17.34
CA VAL A 160 0.71 -2.82 -18.19
C VAL A 160 -0.63 -3.44 -17.81
N ILE A 161 -1.59 -2.60 -17.45
CA ILE A 161 -2.97 -2.98 -17.09
C ILE A 161 -3.91 -2.47 -18.19
N LYS A 162 -4.60 -3.40 -18.85
CA LYS A 162 -5.60 -3.11 -19.87
C LYS A 162 -6.78 -4.05 -19.73
N LYS A 163 -7.96 -3.47 -19.55
CA LYS A 163 -9.22 -4.20 -19.34
C LYS A 163 -9.42 -5.31 -20.38
N GLY A 164 -9.77 -6.49 -19.90
CA GLY A 164 -10.04 -7.67 -20.74
C GLY A 164 -8.81 -8.28 -21.45
N GLN A 165 -7.63 -7.65 -21.36
CA GLN A 165 -6.41 -8.12 -22.03
C GLN A 165 -5.35 -8.57 -21.02
N THR A 166 -5.19 -7.84 -19.92
CA THR A 166 -4.16 -8.12 -18.92
C THR A 166 -4.71 -8.12 -17.50
N ALA A 167 -4.02 -8.81 -16.60
CA ALA A 167 -4.31 -8.82 -15.18
C ALA A 167 -4.30 -7.39 -14.62
N CYS A 168 -5.34 -7.01 -13.87
CA CYS A 168 -5.36 -5.74 -13.15
C CYS A 168 -4.48 -5.78 -11.90
N TYR A 169 -4.37 -4.63 -11.23
CA TYR A 169 -3.56 -4.49 -10.02
C TYR A 169 -3.95 -5.48 -8.90
N ASP A 170 -5.25 -5.74 -8.75
CA ASP A 170 -5.86 -6.57 -7.71
C ASP A 170 -6.03 -8.05 -8.12
N CYS A 171 -5.56 -8.47 -9.30
CA CYS A 171 -5.56 -9.89 -9.68
C CYS A 171 -4.66 -10.75 -8.79
N THR A 172 -3.67 -10.13 -8.16
CA THR A 172 -2.75 -10.76 -7.21
C THR A 172 -2.93 -10.11 -5.85
N THR A 173 -3.15 -10.92 -4.82
CA THR A 173 -3.19 -10.45 -3.44
C THR A 173 -1.87 -9.75 -3.11
N LYS A 174 -1.96 -8.52 -2.61
CA LYS A 174 -0.81 -7.78 -2.12
C LYS A 174 -0.75 -7.98 -0.61
N GLU A 175 0.42 -8.28 -0.07
CA GLU A 175 0.60 -8.35 1.38
C GLU A 175 0.20 -7.01 2.00
N THR A 176 -0.77 -7.05 2.91
CA THR A 176 -1.19 -5.87 3.66
C THR A 176 -0.16 -5.59 4.76
N PRO A 177 -0.01 -4.32 5.18
CA PRO A 177 0.83 -4.00 6.33
C PRO A 177 0.43 -4.85 7.54
N LYS A 178 1.42 -5.46 8.21
CA LYS A 178 1.19 -6.31 9.38
C LYS A 178 0.41 -5.55 10.45
N SER A 179 -0.80 -5.99 10.78
CA SER A 179 -1.56 -5.53 11.94
C SER A 179 -1.20 -6.40 13.15
N PHE A 180 -1.06 -5.77 14.31
CA PHE A 180 -0.73 -6.46 15.56
C PHE A 180 -1.95 -6.50 16.47
N PRO A 181 -2.26 -7.64 17.13
CA PRO A 181 -3.37 -7.70 18.08
C PRO A 181 -3.21 -6.66 19.19
N VAL A 182 -4.30 -5.96 19.54
CA VAL A 182 -4.28 -4.89 20.57
C VAL A 182 -3.74 -5.38 21.91
N CYS A 183 -4.05 -6.63 22.30
CA CYS A 183 -3.53 -7.25 23.52
C CYS A 183 -1.99 -7.40 23.51
N THR A 184 -1.39 -7.60 22.34
CA THR A 184 0.08 -7.65 22.18
C THR A 184 0.68 -6.26 22.35
N ILE A 185 0.04 -5.23 21.80
CA ILE A 185 0.51 -3.84 21.87
C ILE A 185 0.37 -3.26 23.30
N ARG A 186 -0.79 -3.46 23.94
CA ARG A 186 -1.09 -2.88 25.27
C ARG A 186 -0.51 -3.68 26.43
N SER A 187 -0.48 -5.01 26.35
CA SER A 187 -0.21 -5.86 27.52
C SER A 187 1.07 -6.68 27.42
N THR A 188 1.41 -7.20 26.23
CA THR A 188 2.53 -8.17 26.14
C THR A 188 3.41 -7.97 24.90
N PRO A 189 4.03 -6.79 24.74
CA PRO A 189 4.97 -6.55 23.65
C PRO A 189 6.16 -7.51 23.75
N SER A 190 6.74 -7.87 22.61
CA SER A 190 7.84 -8.83 22.49
C SER A 190 8.89 -8.41 21.46
N GLN A 191 8.58 -7.42 20.63
CA GLN A 191 9.46 -6.88 19.59
C GLN A 191 9.45 -5.35 19.65
N PRO A 192 10.52 -4.68 19.20
CA PRO A 192 10.59 -3.22 19.19
C PRO A 192 9.42 -2.58 18.44
N ILE A 193 8.96 -3.19 17.34
CA ILE A 193 7.82 -2.68 16.56
C ILE A 193 6.53 -2.59 17.38
N HIS A 194 6.29 -3.50 18.34
CA HIS A 194 5.11 -3.43 19.21
C HIS A 194 5.15 -2.19 20.11
N CYS A 195 6.33 -1.82 20.60
CA CYS A 195 6.53 -0.62 21.41
C CYS A 195 6.42 0.65 20.56
N ILE A 196 6.88 0.62 19.31
CA ILE A 196 6.76 1.72 18.35
C ILE A 196 5.30 1.97 17.99
N VAL A 197 4.54 0.91 17.66
CA VAL A 197 3.10 1.00 17.38
C VAL A 197 2.34 1.50 18.61
N TRP A 198 2.72 1.06 19.81
CA TRP A 198 2.15 1.60 21.05
C TRP A 198 2.40 3.11 21.21
N GLY A 199 3.64 3.58 21.01
CA GLY A 199 3.95 5.02 21.13
C GLY A 199 3.25 5.86 20.07
N LYS A 200 3.28 5.38 18.81
CA LYS A 200 2.74 6.07 17.63
C LYS A 200 1.22 6.08 17.58
N SER A 201 0.58 4.92 17.67
CA SER A 201 -0.84 4.75 17.33
C SER A 201 -1.74 4.71 18.55
N TYR A 202 -1.20 4.35 19.72
CA TYR A 202 -1.95 4.34 20.97
C TYR A 202 -1.65 5.59 21.80
N LEU A 203 -0.44 5.75 22.33
CA LEU A 203 -0.14 6.81 23.29
C LEU A 203 -0.29 8.23 22.70
N LEU A 204 0.25 8.48 21.49
CA LEU A 204 0.14 9.80 20.86
C LEU A 204 -1.33 10.16 20.57
N SER A 205 -2.09 9.22 20.00
CA SER A 205 -3.52 9.39 19.68
C SER A 205 -4.36 9.56 20.95
N GLU A 206 -4.07 8.80 22.00
CA GLU A 206 -4.79 8.91 23.28
C GLU A 206 -4.60 10.30 23.90
N ILE A 207 -3.41 10.90 23.82
CA ILE A 207 -3.12 12.17 24.49
C ILE A 207 -3.44 13.38 23.61
N PHE A 208 -3.16 13.32 22.30
CA PHE A 208 -3.27 14.44 21.39
C PHE A 208 -4.23 14.21 20.20
N GLY A 209 -4.88 13.06 20.13
CA GLY A 209 -5.93 12.76 19.14
C GLY A 209 -7.33 13.16 19.60
N ALA A 210 -8.33 12.89 18.77
CA ALA A 210 -9.73 13.15 19.11
C ALA A 210 -10.16 12.26 20.29
N SER A 211 -10.89 12.82 21.25
CA SER A 211 -11.52 12.03 22.32
C SER A 211 -12.58 11.09 21.71
N GLU A 212 -12.29 9.79 21.65
CA GLU A 212 -13.29 8.77 21.28
C GLU A 212 -14.47 8.73 22.30
N ASP A 213 -14.29 9.37 23.47
CA ASP A 213 -15.27 9.49 24.55
C ASP A 213 -16.50 10.39 24.26
N GLU A 214 -16.54 11.10 23.13
CA GLU A 214 -17.75 11.86 22.70
C GLU A 214 -18.65 11.08 21.72
N SER A 215 -18.30 9.82 21.40
CA SER A 215 -19.23 8.93 20.73
C SER A 215 -20.29 8.43 21.73
N PRO A 216 -21.60 8.58 21.47
CA PRO A 216 -22.66 8.03 22.34
C PRO A 216 -22.69 6.49 22.39
N GLU A 217 -21.73 5.81 21.73
CA GLU A 217 -21.61 4.35 21.63
C GLU A 217 -20.81 3.73 22.80
N MET A 218 -20.09 4.52 23.61
CA MET A 218 -19.39 4.04 24.83
C MET A 218 -20.12 4.36 26.14
N ASP A 219 -21.45 4.46 26.13
CA ASP A 219 -22.24 4.37 27.37
C ASP A 219 -22.37 2.91 27.80
N HIS A 220 -21.31 2.37 28.41
CA HIS A 220 -21.27 1.02 29.00
C HIS A 220 -22.27 0.82 30.16
N SER A 221 -23.13 1.79 30.47
CA SER A 221 -24.23 1.57 31.42
C SER A 221 -25.21 0.50 30.95
N LYS A 222 -25.37 0.33 29.62
CA LYS A 222 -26.23 -0.71 29.02
C LYS A 222 -25.58 -2.10 28.95
N ASP A 223 -24.25 -2.18 28.97
CA ASP A 223 -23.53 -3.46 28.91
C ASP A 223 -23.58 -4.24 30.23
N THR A 224 -23.93 -3.56 31.33
CA THR A 224 -24.26 -4.19 32.62
C THR A 224 -25.53 -5.04 32.54
N GLU A 225 -26.50 -4.69 31.68
CA GLU A 225 -27.73 -5.47 31.50
C GLU A 225 -27.52 -6.71 30.62
N ASN A 226 -26.51 -6.70 29.73
CA ASN A 226 -26.21 -7.79 28.79
C ASN A 226 -25.16 -8.80 29.30
N GLY A 227 -24.59 -8.61 30.49
CA GLY A 227 -23.70 -9.59 31.14
C GLY A 227 -22.32 -9.79 30.48
N MET A 228 -21.89 -8.86 29.61
CA MET A 228 -20.65 -9.00 28.81
C MET A 228 -19.37 -8.58 29.56
N TYR A 229 -19.47 -7.77 30.63
CA TYR A 229 -18.34 -7.35 31.47
C TYR A 229 -18.71 -7.38 32.96
N SER A 230 -17.75 -7.71 33.82
CA SER A 230 -17.98 -7.65 35.27
C SER A 230 -18.12 -6.20 35.76
N SER A 231 -18.94 -5.93 36.77
CA SER A 231 -19.07 -4.58 37.38
C SER A 231 -17.73 -3.97 37.79
N LYS A 232 -16.79 -4.82 38.21
CA LYS A 232 -15.41 -4.43 38.56
C LYS A 232 -14.56 -4.02 37.35
N GLU A 233 -14.83 -4.55 36.16
CA GLU A 233 -14.08 -4.22 34.94
C GLU A 233 -14.57 -2.89 34.34
N ILE A 234 -15.88 -2.66 34.34
CA ILE A 234 -16.49 -1.40 33.89
C ILE A 234 -16.03 -0.23 34.79
N GLU A 235 -16.01 -0.43 36.11
CA GLU A 235 -15.53 0.58 37.04
C GLU A 235 -14.03 0.88 36.86
N LYS A 236 -13.23 -0.13 36.54
CA LYS A 236 -11.80 0.01 36.27
C LYS A 236 -11.51 0.74 34.94
N LEU A 237 -12.29 0.47 33.90
CA LEU A 237 -12.21 1.19 32.62
C LEU A 237 -12.61 2.67 32.80
N ARG A 238 -13.66 2.95 33.58
CA ARG A 238 -14.04 4.33 33.94
C ARG A 238 -12.95 5.06 34.71
N GLN A 239 -12.29 4.39 35.66
CA GLN A 239 -11.15 4.95 36.38
C GLN A 239 -9.95 5.23 35.46
N GLU A 240 -9.67 4.36 34.49
CA GLU A 240 -8.61 4.58 33.49
C GLU A 240 -8.91 5.78 32.59
N ALA A 241 -10.13 5.89 32.07
CA ALA A 241 -10.59 7.02 31.26
C ALA A 241 -10.54 8.34 32.05
N GLN A 242 -11.00 8.33 33.31
CA GLN A 242 -10.97 9.52 34.16
C GLN A 242 -9.56 9.97 34.51
N ALA A 243 -8.63 9.04 34.75
CA ALA A 243 -7.22 9.36 35.01
C ALA A 243 -6.54 9.98 33.77
N LEU A 244 -6.81 9.46 32.57
CA LEU A 244 -6.28 10.03 31.32
C LEU A 244 -6.88 11.41 31.04
N LYS A 245 -8.17 11.61 31.32
CA LYS A 245 -8.83 12.93 31.21
C LYS A 245 -8.15 13.97 32.10
N GLN A 246 -7.85 13.65 33.35
CA GLN A 246 -7.12 14.55 34.26
C GLN A 246 -5.72 14.89 33.74
N ILE A 247 -5.05 13.94 33.10
CA ILE A 247 -3.73 14.17 32.49
C ILE A 247 -3.85 15.08 31.25
N LYS A 248 -4.91 14.93 30.45
CA LYS A 248 -5.21 15.84 29.32
C LYS A 248 -5.49 17.26 29.79
N GLU A 249 -6.19 17.43 30.90
CA GLU A 249 -6.43 18.75 31.51
C GLU A 249 -5.14 19.42 31.98
N ALA A 250 -4.10 18.63 32.30
CA ALA A 250 -2.79 19.16 32.67
C ALA A 250 -1.95 19.60 31.46
N ILE A 251 -2.36 19.34 30.21
CA ILE A 251 -1.63 19.80 29.01
C ILE A 251 -1.42 21.32 29.09
N GLY A 252 -0.17 21.74 29.01
CA GLY A 252 0.26 23.13 29.17
C GLY A 252 0.93 23.45 30.50
N SER A 253 0.87 22.52 31.46
CA SER A 253 1.54 22.66 32.75
C SER A 253 2.92 21.99 32.77
N ASP A 254 3.82 22.49 33.62
CA ASP A 254 5.14 21.90 33.83
C ASP A 254 5.09 20.49 34.44
N THR A 255 3.96 20.11 35.06
CA THR A 255 3.78 18.80 35.70
C THR A 255 3.26 17.74 34.74
N PHE A 256 2.73 18.13 33.56
CA PHE A 256 2.14 17.20 32.59
C PHE A 256 3.07 16.06 32.17
N PRO A 257 4.35 16.30 31.79
CA PRO A 257 5.24 15.22 31.41
C PRO A 257 5.44 14.17 32.51
N GLN A 258 5.56 14.62 33.77
CA GLN A 258 5.73 13.74 34.93
C GLN A 258 4.45 12.94 35.21
N LEU A 259 3.28 13.59 35.15
CA LEU A 259 1.99 12.93 35.36
C LEU A 259 1.76 11.82 34.32
N LEU A 260 2.00 12.13 33.04
CA LEU A 260 1.87 11.15 31.97
C LEU A 260 2.88 10.02 32.13
N PHE A 261 4.15 10.34 32.40
CA PHE A 261 5.20 9.32 32.60
C PHE A 261 4.83 8.34 33.72
N ASN A 262 4.45 8.86 34.89
CA ASN A 262 4.08 8.03 36.03
C ASN A 262 2.87 7.16 35.69
N LYS A 263 1.85 7.71 35.04
CA LYS A 263 0.68 6.92 34.66
C LYS A 263 1.05 5.72 33.77
N VAL A 264 1.80 5.95 32.69
CA VAL A 264 2.00 4.92 31.65
C VAL A 264 3.20 4.00 31.88
N TYR A 265 4.23 4.47 32.59
CA TYR A 265 5.46 3.71 32.84
C TYR A 265 5.60 3.21 34.28
N LYS A 266 4.79 3.71 35.22
CA LYS A 266 4.77 3.27 36.63
C LYS A 266 3.47 2.59 37.00
N ASP A 267 2.35 3.32 36.96
CA ASP A 267 1.08 2.86 37.51
C ASP A 267 0.47 1.74 36.66
N ASP A 268 0.40 1.96 35.34
CA ASP A 268 -0.08 0.93 34.40
C ASP A 268 0.80 -0.30 34.39
N ILE A 269 2.13 -0.13 34.49
CA ILE A 269 3.06 -1.25 34.55
C ILE A 269 2.95 -2.02 35.86
N THR A 270 2.78 -1.33 36.99
CA THR A 270 2.57 -1.97 38.30
C THR A 270 1.29 -2.79 38.31
N ARG A 271 0.21 -2.23 37.76
CA ARG A 271 -1.06 -2.93 37.57
C ARG A 271 -0.92 -4.14 36.66
N LEU A 272 -0.25 -3.98 35.53
CA LEU A 272 -0.04 -5.07 34.57
C LEU A 272 0.84 -6.19 35.15
N ARG A 273 1.87 -5.83 35.94
CA ARG A 273 2.74 -6.76 36.66
C ARG A 273 1.98 -7.57 37.73
N SER A 274 0.91 -7.01 38.32
CA SER A 274 0.08 -7.71 39.32
C SER A 274 -0.70 -8.90 38.76
N MET A 275 -0.81 -9.01 37.44
CA MET A 275 -1.47 -10.13 36.77
C MET A 275 -0.49 -11.31 36.63
N GLU A 276 -0.18 -11.98 37.74
CA GLU A 276 0.89 -12.99 37.87
C GLU A 276 0.81 -14.13 36.83
N GLU A 277 -0.40 -14.54 36.45
CA GLU A 277 -0.63 -15.58 35.44
C GLU A 277 0.00 -15.24 34.08
N MET A 278 0.03 -13.97 33.67
CA MET A 278 0.60 -13.54 32.39
C MET A 278 2.13 -13.67 32.34
N TRP A 279 2.79 -13.75 33.50
CA TRP A 279 4.25 -13.68 33.64
C TRP A 279 4.89 -15.01 33.99
N LYS A 280 4.13 -16.12 33.98
CA LYS A 280 4.68 -17.45 34.25
C LYS A 280 5.72 -17.90 33.22
N THR A 281 5.54 -17.52 31.96
CA THR A 281 6.41 -17.93 30.85
C THR A 281 7.25 -16.79 30.27
N ARG A 282 7.12 -15.57 30.82
CA ARG A 282 7.75 -14.35 30.30
C ARG A 282 8.28 -13.50 31.44
N ARG A 283 9.31 -12.71 31.17
CA ARG A 283 9.84 -11.75 32.15
C ARG A 283 8.75 -10.73 32.53
N PRO A 284 8.44 -10.53 33.82
CA PRO A 284 7.52 -9.49 34.24
C PRO A 284 8.11 -8.08 34.00
N PRO A 285 7.30 -7.10 33.59
CA PRO A 285 7.78 -5.76 33.27
C PRO A 285 8.23 -5.00 34.52
N GLY A 286 9.28 -4.20 34.39
CA GLY A 286 9.82 -3.38 35.48
C GLY A 286 9.27 -1.95 35.44
N PRO A 287 8.45 -1.50 36.41
CA PRO A 287 7.96 -0.12 36.43
C PRO A 287 9.11 0.88 36.60
N LEU A 288 8.99 2.04 35.96
CA LEU A 288 9.96 3.12 36.01
C LEU A 288 9.49 4.24 36.95
N ASP A 289 10.42 4.87 37.67
CA ASP A 289 10.12 6.00 38.55
C ASP A 289 10.76 7.28 38.01
N TYR A 290 9.92 8.25 37.62
CA TYR A 290 10.37 9.47 36.96
C TYR A 290 11.36 10.28 37.80
N GLU A 291 11.04 10.48 39.09
CA GLU A 291 11.87 11.30 39.98
C GLU A 291 13.23 10.68 40.25
N THR A 292 13.29 9.36 40.40
CA THR A 292 14.54 8.62 40.58
C THR A 292 15.42 8.78 39.34
N ILE A 293 14.86 8.58 38.15
CA ILE A 293 15.60 8.70 36.88
C ILE A 293 16.15 10.12 36.69
N ILE A 294 15.33 11.14 36.93
CA ILE A 294 15.74 12.54 36.78
C ILE A 294 16.80 12.95 37.82
N LYS A 295 16.77 12.41 39.04
CA LYS A 295 17.81 12.66 40.06
C LYS A 295 19.17 12.06 39.68
N GLU A 296 19.18 10.98 38.90
CA GLU A 296 20.39 10.30 38.44
C GLU A 296 20.99 10.92 37.16
N VAL A 297 20.31 11.90 36.56
CA VAL A 297 20.83 12.68 35.42
C VAL A 297 22.01 13.54 35.91
N PRO A 298 23.23 13.36 35.36
CA PRO A 298 24.37 14.20 35.74
C PRO A 298 24.08 15.69 35.45
N GLU A 299 24.32 16.57 36.43
CA GLU A 299 24.13 18.03 36.30
C GLU A 299 24.94 18.66 35.15
N ILE A 300 25.99 17.98 34.68
CA ILE A 300 26.91 18.45 33.65
C ILE A 300 26.89 17.47 32.47
N GLY A 301 26.23 17.83 31.37
CA GLY A 301 26.61 17.32 30.04
C GLY A 301 25.56 16.57 29.20
N MET A 302 24.34 16.36 29.69
CA MET A 302 23.22 15.83 28.89
C MET A 302 22.29 16.95 28.41
N SER A 303 22.77 17.80 27.49
CA SER A 303 21.88 18.72 26.78
C SER A 303 21.13 17.95 25.68
N LYS A 304 19.84 18.26 25.49
CA LYS A 304 19.00 17.63 24.46
C LYS A 304 19.59 17.77 23.06
N GLU A 305 20.22 18.90 22.78
CA GLU A 305 20.86 19.19 21.49
C GLU A 305 21.99 18.21 21.20
N ARG A 306 22.68 17.76 22.26
CA ARG A 306 23.73 16.73 22.15
C ARG A 306 23.14 15.34 21.94
N ILE A 307 22.01 15.02 22.57
CA ILE A 307 21.32 13.73 22.42
C ILE A 307 20.79 13.59 20.99
N LEU A 308 20.16 14.64 20.46
CA LEU A 308 19.53 14.66 19.14
C LEU A 308 20.53 14.82 17.97
N LYS A 309 21.79 15.19 18.26
CA LYS A 309 22.82 15.40 17.23
C LYS A 309 23.16 14.13 16.44
N ASP A 310 23.15 12.98 17.10
CA ASP A 310 23.40 11.68 16.49
C ASP A 310 22.14 10.82 16.57
N GLY A 311 21.36 10.83 15.49
CA GLY A 311 20.11 10.07 15.39
C GLY A 311 20.30 8.55 15.26
N GLN A 312 21.52 8.06 15.01
CA GLN A 312 21.81 6.62 14.90
C GLN A 312 22.26 6.02 16.24
N ARG A 313 22.63 6.85 17.21
CA ARG A 313 22.95 6.38 18.55
C ARG A 313 21.69 5.95 19.30
N ILE A 314 21.75 4.79 19.93
CA ILE A 314 20.70 4.31 20.82
C ILE A 314 20.77 5.09 22.15
N TRP A 315 19.64 5.66 22.55
CA TRP A 315 19.51 6.42 23.79
C TRP A 315 19.37 5.48 25.00
N ASN A 316 20.03 5.84 26.11
CA ASN A 316 19.86 5.15 27.39
C ASN A 316 18.56 5.59 28.11
N LEU A 317 18.28 5.03 29.28
CA LEU A 317 17.06 5.32 30.05
C LEU A 317 16.90 6.82 30.38
N GLN A 318 17.96 7.47 30.85
CA GLN A 318 17.95 8.88 31.22
C GLN A 318 17.74 9.77 29.98
N GLU A 319 18.41 9.47 28.88
CA GLU A 319 18.30 10.22 27.62
C GLU A 319 16.90 10.11 27.01
N ASN A 320 16.31 8.92 26.99
CA ASN A 320 14.92 8.74 26.55
C ASN A 320 13.96 9.54 27.44
N THR A 321 14.15 9.54 28.76
CA THR A 321 13.30 10.30 29.69
C THR A 321 13.39 11.81 29.44
N ILE A 322 14.60 12.34 29.16
CA ILE A 322 14.81 13.76 28.83
C ILE A 322 14.10 14.12 27.53
N VAL A 323 14.26 13.33 26.47
CA VAL A 323 13.62 13.59 25.17
C VAL A 323 12.10 13.41 25.26
N PHE A 324 11.61 12.45 26.04
CA PHE A 324 10.17 12.29 26.31
C PHE A 324 9.56 13.54 26.96
N LYS A 325 10.22 14.09 27.98
CA LYS A 325 9.80 15.34 28.63
C LYS A 325 9.78 16.51 27.64
N ASP A 326 10.88 16.72 26.92
CA ASP A 326 11.02 17.84 25.98
C ASP A 326 10.02 17.79 24.83
N SER A 327 9.84 16.61 24.21
CA SER A 327 8.87 16.43 23.13
C SER A 327 7.44 16.68 23.60
N LEU A 328 7.07 16.25 24.81
CA LEU A 328 5.77 16.55 25.40
C LEU A 328 5.55 18.04 25.64
N GLU A 329 6.56 18.77 26.12
CA GLU A 329 6.49 20.23 26.32
C GLU A 329 6.28 20.96 24.99
N ARG A 330 7.00 20.57 23.94
CA ARG A 330 6.82 21.12 22.58
C ARG A 330 5.44 20.82 22.01
N LEU A 331 5.00 19.56 22.06
CA LEU A 331 3.69 19.13 21.58
C LEU A 331 2.55 19.83 22.35
N SER A 332 2.71 19.98 23.67
CA SER A 332 1.79 20.70 24.53
C SER A 332 1.65 22.18 24.14
N ALA A 333 2.77 22.89 23.99
CA ALA A 333 2.79 24.29 23.56
C ALA A 333 2.18 24.47 22.16
N ARG A 334 2.47 23.52 21.25
CA ARG A 334 1.90 23.49 19.91
C ARG A 334 0.38 23.32 19.93
N LEU A 335 -0.14 22.40 20.74
CA LEU A 335 -1.57 22.19 20.90
C LEU A 335 -2.27 23.43 21.45
N GLN A 336 -1.69 24.10 22.45
CA GLN A 336 -2.24 25.36 22.98
C GLN A 336 -2.29 26.45 21.90
N THR A 337 -1.25 26.58 21.10
CA THR A 337 -1.19 27.55 19.99
C THR A 337 -2.28 27.27 18.94
N MET A 338 -2.50 25.99 18.61
CA MET A 338 -3.58 25.57 17.72
C MET A 338 -4.95 25.89 18.30
N LYS A 339 -5.19 25.63 19.60
CA LYS A 339 -6.44 25.98 20.29
C LYS A 339 -6.72 27.49 20.26
N SER A 340 -5.70 28.33 20.46
CA SER A 340 -5.86 29.79 20.41
C SER A 340 -6.09 30.35 19.00
N SER A 341 -5.66 29.64 17.96
CA SER A 341 -5.81 30.08 16.55
C SER A 341 -7.16 29.63 15.93
N SER A 342 -7.78 28.60 16.51
CA SER A 342 -9.08 28.05 16.09
C SER A 342 -10.24 28.89 16.65
N ASN A 343 -10.48 30.07 16.07
CA ASN A 343 -11.63 30.94 16.39
C ASN A 343 -12.98 30.28 16.02
N GLY A 344 -13.50 29.39 16.87
CA GLY A 344 -14.90 28.92 16.80
C GLY A 344 -15.19 27.71 15.88
N SER A 345 -14.17 26.97 15.44
CA SER A 345 -14.38 25.63 14.86
C SER A 345 -14.74 24.65 15.98
N SER A 346 -15.79 23.86 15.80
CA SER A 346 -16.26 22.87 16.79
C SER A 346 -15.36 21.65 16.93
N ALA A 347 -14.38 21.46 16.05
CA ALA A 347 -13.43 20.35 16.13
C ALA A 347 -12.22 20.73 16.98
N GLU A 348 -11.95 19.97 18.04
CA GLU A 348 -10.71 20.10 18.81
C GLU A 348 -9.49 19.85 17.91
N PRO A 349 -8.42 20.67 18.01
CA PRO A 349 -7.22 20.44 17.23
C PRO A 349 -6.56 19.12 17.66
N ILE A 350 -6.22 18.29 16.67
CA ILE A 350 -5.56 16.99 16.88
C ILE A 350 -4.12 17.03 16.37
N ILE A 351 -3.24 16.27 17.01
CA ILE A 351 -1.89 15.99 16.52
C ILE A 351 -1.82 14.52 16.15
N THR A 352 -1.51 14.27 14.89
CA THR A 352 -1.23 12.92 14.37
C THR A 352 0.27 12.75 14.17
N PHE A 353 0.74 11.50 14.16
CA PHE A 353 2.15 11.21 13.94
C PHE A 353 2.57 11.58 12.50
N ASP A 354 3.64 12.37 12.39
CA ASP A 354 4.35 12.60 11.13
C ASP A 354 5.84 12.29 11.32
N LYS A 355 6.36 11.34 10.53
CA LYS A 355 7.77 10.94 10.58
C LYS A 355 8.75 12.07 10.25
N ASP A 356 8.28 13.12 9.59
CA ASP A 356 9.07 14.29 9.20
C ASP A 356 8.84 15.50 10.13
N ASP A 357 8.01 15.33 11.16
CA ASP A 357 7.84 16.25 12.28
C ASP A 357 8.69 15.81 13.48
N ASP A 358 9.72 16.60 13.80
CA ASP A 358 10.65 16.29 14.89
C ASP A 358 9.95 16.17 16.25
N ASP A 359 8.87 16.91 16.53
CA ASP A 359 8.15 16.83 17.81
C ASP A 359 7.52 15.44 17.99
N THR A 360 6.82 14.95 16.97
CA THR A 360 6.13 13.65 17.05
C THR A 360 7.09 12.48 16.91
N LEU A 361 8.15 12.61 16.11
CA LEU A 361 9.17 11.58 15.98
C LEU A 361 9.97 11.40 17.28
N ASP A 362 10.37 12.49 17.93
CA ASP A 362 11.09 12.43 19.21
C ASP A 362 10.21 11.79 20.29
N PHE A 363 8.93 12.17 20.34
CA PHE A 363 7.95 11.58 21.25
C PHE A 363 7.79 10.07 21.03
N VAL A 364 7.58 9.62 19.79
CA VAL A 364 7.43 8.20 19.47
C VAL A 364 8.71 7.42 19.75
N THR A 365 9.86 7.98 19.43
CA THR A 365 11.17 7.36 19.71
C THR A 365 11.38 7.14 21.19
N ALA A 366 11.24 8.21 21.99
CA ALA A 366 11.44 8.15 23.42
C ALA A 366 10.41 7.23 24.10
N SER A 367 9.14 7.33 23.72
CA SER A 367 8.08 6.51 24.32
C SER A 367 8.22 5.02 24.01
N ALA A 368 8.56 4.67 22.77
CA ALA A 368 8.79 3.28 22.36
C ALA A 368 10.00 2.67 23.06
N ASN A 369 11.10 3.42 23.21
CA ASN A 369 12.30 2.95 23.89
C ASN A 369 12.09 2.79 25.40
N LEU A 370 11.43 3.73 26.08
CA LEU A 370 11.07 3.59 27.50
C LEU A 370 10.23 2.33 27.72
N ARG A 371 9.26 2.08 26.85
CA ARG A 371 8.48 0.85 26.88
C ARG A 371 9.33 -0.39 26.61
N SER A 372 10.25 -0.34 25.64
CA SER A 372 11.15 -1.46 25.35
C SER A 372 11.99 -1.83 26.58
N ILE A 373 12.53 -0.83 27.29
CA ILE A 373 13.30 -1.01 28.54
C ILE A 373 12.45 -1.72 29.61
N ILE A 374 11.21 -1.30 29.82
CA ILE A 374 10.28 -1.87 30.81
C ILE A 374 10.08 -3.38 30.58
N PHE A 375 9.92 -3.78 29.33
CA PHE A 375 9.66 -5.17 28.94
C PHE A 375 10.94 -5.98 28.66
N GLY A 376 12.13 -5.38 28.77
CA GLY A 376 13.39 -6.03 28.47
C GLY A 376 13.60 -6.33 26.98
N ILE A 377 13.02 -5.51 26.12
CA ILE A 377 13.15 -5.56 24.66
C ILE A 377 14.30 -4.63 24.25
N GLU A 378 15.01 -5.00 23.19
CA GLU A 378 16.06 -4.17 22.60
C GLU A 378 15.51 -2.78 22.21
N THR A 379 16.20 -1.71 22.63
CA THR A 379 15.90 -0.35 22.20
C THR A 379 16.47 -0.08 20.81
N LYS A 380 15.88 0.88 20.11
CA LYS A 380 16.28 1.25 18.75
C LYS A 380 16.68 2.71 18.67
N SER A 381 17.52 3.04 17.69
CA SER A 381 17.92 4.43 17.48
C SER A 381 16.74 5.27 16.97
N ARG A 382 16.85 6.60 17.04
CA ARG A 382 15.85 7.50 16.45
C ARG A 382 15.70 7.25 14.94
N PHE A 383 16.80 6.95 14.27
CA PHE A 383 16.83 6.61 12.85
C PHE A 383 16.03 5.33 12.54
N ASP A 384 16.28 4.26 13.29
CA ASP A 384 15.58 2.97 13.10
C ASP A 384 14.09 3.11 13.42
N ILE A 385 13.76 3.83 14.51
CA ILE A 385 12.36 4.08 14.87
C ILE A 385 11.67 4.92 13.80
N LYS A 386 12.34 5.93 13.22
CA LYS A 386 11.79 6.70 12.08
C LYS A 386 11.46 5.78 10.91
N GLN A 387 12.33 4.82 10.59
CA GLN A 387 12.12 3.85 9.51
C GLN A 387 10.95 2.92 9.81
N MET A 388 10.91 2.33 11.00
CA MET A 388 9.87 1.38 11.42
C MET A 388 8.50 2.05 11.61
N ALA A 389 8.45 3.21 12.27
CA ALA A 389 7.23 3.96 12.52
C ALA A 389 6.68 4.61 11.24
N GLY A 390 7.56 5.06 10.35
CA GLY A 390 7.23 5.68 9.08
C GLY A 390 6.95 4.70 7.95
N ASN A 391 7.12 3.37 8.17
CA ASN A 391 7.14 2.36 7.12
C ASN A 391 8.05 2.78 5.94
N ILE A 392 9.25 3.30 6.24
CA ILE A 392 10.11 3.92 5.22
C ILE A 392 10.66 2.84 4.30
N ILE A 393 10.17 2.86 3.06
CA ILE A 393 10.72 2.08 1.96
C ILE A 393 11.98 2.78 1.46
N PRO A 394 13.16 2.13 1.47
CA PRO A 394 14.37 2.69 0.90
C PRO A 394 14.12 3.12 -0.55
N ALA A 395 14.59 4.30 -0.93
CA ALA A 395 14.32 4.85 -2.26
C ALA A 395 15.59 5.48 -2.83
N ILE A 396 15.98 5.00 -4.01
CA ILE A 396 17.23 5.36 -4.68
C ILE A 396 16.88 6.06 -5.99
N ALA A 397 17.52 7.21 -6.25
CA ALA A 397 17.27 8.02 -7.44
C ALA A 397 17.48 7.23 -8.75
N THR A 398 18.54 6.41 -8.81
CA THR A 398 18.85 5.59 -9.98
C THR A 398 17.78 4.53 -10.24
N THR A 399 17.28 3.84 -9.20
CA THR A 399 16.19 2.86 -9.36
C THR A 399 14.91 3.54 -9.88
N ASN A 400 14.56 4.71 -9.35
CA ASN A 400 13.41 5.48 -9.84
C ASN A 400 13.58 5.90 -11.30
N ALA A 401 14.78 6.34 -11.71
CA ALA A 401 15.07 6.71 -13.10
C ALA A 401 14.94 5.51 -14.04
N ILE A 402 15.49 4.34 -13.68
CA ILE A 402 15.38 3.12 -14.50
C ILE A 402 13.91 2.70 -14.63
N VAL A 403 13.14 2.66 -13.53
CA VAL A 403 11.71 2.32 -13.58
C VAL A 403 10.92 3.35 -14.40
N ALA A 404 11.25 4.64 -14.29
CA ALA A 404 10.61 5.68 -15.08
C ALA A 404 10.94 5.62 -16.57
N ASP A 405 12.11 5.13 -16.94
CA ASP A 405 12.48 4.87 -18.34
C ASP A 405 11.72 3.65 -18.88
N LEU A 406 11.56 2.60 -18.05
CA LEU A 406 10.79 1.41 -18.41
C LEU A 406 9.31 1.71 -18.73
N PHE A 407 8.74 2.79 -18.17
CA PHE A 407 7.39 3.24 -18.54
C PHE A 407 7.22 3.52 -20.04
N LEU A 408 8.29 3.94 -20.72
CA LEU A 408 8.25 4.23 -22.15
C LEU A 408 8.44 2.97 -23.01
N THR A 409 8.74 1.83 -22.38
CA THR A 409 8.88 0.54 -23.05
C THR A 409 7.66 -0.32 -22.73
N TYR A 410 6.84 -0.67 -23.73
CA TYR A 410 5.55 -1.37 -23.60
C TYR A 410 5.63 -2.83 -23.11
N ILE A 411 6.62 -3.18 -22.30
CA ILE A 411 6.92 -4.55 -21.85
C ILE A 411 6.90 -4.58 -20.32
N GLN A 412 6.27 -5.60 -19.75
CA GLN A 412 6.35 -5.86 -18.31
C GLN A 412 7.78 -6.30 -17.95
N VAL A 413 8.47 -5.50 -17.13
CA VAL A 413 9.88 -5.71 -16.77
C VAL A 413 10.05 -5.60 -15.26
N PHE A 414 10.80 -6.55 -14.70
CA PHE A 414 11.23 -6.61 -13.31
C PHE A 414 12.73 -6.30 -13.21
N LEU A 415 13.09 -5.47 -12.24
CA LEU A 415 14.46 -5.30 -11.76
C LEU A 415 14.64 -6.21 -10.54
N SER A 416 15.52 -7.21 -10.66
CA SER A 416 15.88 -8.09 -9.54
C SER A 416 17.39 -8.36 -9.54
N PRO A 417 18.08 -8.20 -8.40
CA PRO A 417 19.49 -8.56 -8.26
C PRO A 417 19.71 -10.08 -8.14
N PHE A 418 18.65 -10.88 -8.04
CA PHE A 418 18.74 -12.32 -7.75
C PHE A 418 18.68 -13.23 -8.99
N ALA A 419 18.56 -12.67 -10.20
CA ALA A 419 18.72 -13.43 -11.43
C ALA A 419 20.19 -13.31 -11.92
N PRO A 420 21.03 -14.35 -11.74
CA PRO A 420 22.48 -14.24 -11.93
C PRO A 420 22.92 -13.91 -13.38
N GLU A 421 22.02 -13.96 -14.36
CA GLU A 421 22.32 -13.67 -15.77
C GLU A 421 21.67 -12.38 -16.32
N ARG A 422 20.66 -11.79 -15.65
CA ARG A 422 19.93 -10.61 -16.16
C ARG A 422 19.43 -9.69 -15.06
N LEU A 423 19.95 -8.45 -15.02
CA LEU A 423 19.51 -7.38 -14.11
C LEU A 423 18.08 -6.88 -14.42
N LEU A 424 17.68 -6.92 -15.69
CA LEU A 424 16.33 -6.63 -16.18
C LEU A 424 15.71 -7.91 -16.73
N ALA A 425 14.64 -8.39 -16.10
CA ALA A 425 13.91 -9.58 -16.52
C ALA A 425 12.54 -9.19 -17.06
N SER A 426 12.27 -9.46 -18.33
CA SER A 426 10.92 -9.36 -18.88
C SER A 426 10.08 -10.55 -18.42
N ASP A 427 8.87 -10.32 -17.94
CA ASP A 427 7.90 -11.38 -17.65
C ASP A 427 6.79 -11.39 -18.70
N ARG A 428 6.06 -12.50 -18.79
CA ARG A 428 4.88 -12.61 -19.65
C ARG A 428 3.75 -11.80 -19.05
N ILE A 429 3.09 -11.02 -19.90
CA ILE A 429 1.85 -10.32 -19.54
C ILE A 429 0.82 -11.37 -19.11
N ARG A 430 0.34 -11.25 -17.87
CA ARG A 430 -0.64 -12.17 -17.30
C ARG A 430 -2.04 -11.84 -17.80
N ALA A 431 -2.83 -12.86 -18.11
CA ALA A 431 -4.24 -12.69 -18.45
C ALA A 431 -5.07 -12.27 -17.20
N PRO A 432 -6.24 -11.63 -17.39
CA PRO A 432 -7.15 -11.34 -16.28
C PRO A 432 -7.47 -12.60 -15.47
N ASN A 433 -7.43 -12.49 -14.14
CA ASN A 433 -7.87 -13.57 -13.26
C ASN A 433 -9.40 -13.61 -13.29
N PRO A 434 -10.03 -14.73 -13.71
CA PRO A 434 -11.49 -14.86 -13.74
C PRO A 434 -12.16 -14.67 -12.38
N ASP A 435 -11.44 -14.94 -11.28
CA ASP A 435 -11.94 -14.82 -9.92
C ASP A 435 -11.59 -13.47 -9.27
N CYS A 436 -11.01 -12.54 -10.03
CA CYS A 436 -10.65 -11.22 -9.50
C CYS A 436 -11.90 -10.42 -9.14
N GLU A 437 -12.02 -10.00 -7.90
CA GLU A 437 -13.11 -9.16 -7.39
C GLU A 437 -13.18 -7.76 -8.03
N VAL A 438 -12.15 -7.37 -8.78
CA VAL A 438 -12.05 -6.03 -9.37
C VAL A 438 -12.17 -6.05 -10.89
N CYS A 439 -11.41 -6.90 -11.58
CA CYS A 439 -11.39 -6.96 -13.04
C CYS A 439 -11.92 -8.27 -13.60
N SER A 440 -12.72 -9.01 -12.83
CA SER A 440 -13.43 -10.18 -13.34
C SER A 440 -14.00 -9.87 -14.71
N VAL A 441 -14.02 -10.91 -15.55
CA VAL A 441 -14.48 -10.85 -16.94
C VAL A 441 -15.95 -10.43 -17.07
N ALA A 442 -16.70 -10.35 -15.97
CA ALA A 442 -18.06 -9.86 -15.89
C ALA A 442 -18.16 -8.49 -15.20
N GLN A 443 -18.46 -7.45 -15.97
CA GLN A 443 -18.73 -6.10 -15.45
C GLN A 443 -19.91 -5.45 -16.17
N THR A 444 -20.69 -4.63 -15.47
CA THR A 444 -21.74 -3.81 -16.09
C THR A 444 -21.90 -2.47 -15.39
N ARG A 445 -22.30 -1.44 -16.13
CA ARG A 445 -22.72 -0.15 -15.57
C ARG A 445 -24.20 -0.20 -15.20
N LEU A 446 -24.52 0.34 -14.03
CA LEU A 446 -25.88 0.53 -13.55
C LEU A 446 -26.25 2.00 -13.61
N LEU A 447 -27.33 2.31 -14.31
CA LEU A 447 -27.99 3.61 -14.20
C LEU A 447 -29.00 3.53 -13.05
N VAL A 448 -28.85 4.39 -12.04
CA VAL A 448 -29.58 4.32 -10.77
C VAL A 448 -30.26 5.65 -10.46
N ASP A 449 -31.53 5.58 -10.12
CA ASP A 449 -32.29 6.69 -9.53
C ASP A 449 -32.07 6.72 -8.01
N MET A 450 -31.09 7.53 -7.58
CA MET A 450 -30.64 7.61 -6.19
C MET A 450 -31.71 8.12 -5.22
N SER A 451 -32.80 8.73 -5.72
CA SER A 451 -33.88 9.24 -4.89
C SER A 451 -34.73 8.13 -4.26
N ARG A 452 -34.84 6.99 -4.95
CA ARG A 452 -35.77 5.91 -4.61
C ARG A 452 -35.19 4.49 -4.66
N ALA A 453 -34.04 4.27 -5.30
CA ALA A 453 -33.43 2.95 -5.40
C ALA A 453 -33.01 2.38 -4.03
N THR A 454 -33.40 1.14 -3.78
CA THR A 454 -33.09 0.35 -2.59
C THR A 454 -32.13 -0.79 -2.90
N LEU A 455 -31.56 -1.41 -1.87
CA LEU A 455 -30.75 -2.62 -2.05
C LEU A 455 -31.60 -3.80 -2.53
N ASN A 456 -32.88 -3.86 -2.17
CA ASN A 456 -33.81 -4.86 -2.67
C ASN A 456 -33.99 -4.78 -4.19
N ASP A 457 -34.12 -3.57 -4.75
CA ASP A 457 -34.21 -3.38 -6.21
C ASP A 457 -32.95 -3.89 -6.93
N LEU A 458 -31.79 -3.84 -6.26
CA LEU A 458 -30.56 -4.39 -6.80
C LEU A 458 -30.56 -5.92 -6.74
N VAL A 459 -30.84 -6.50 -5.59
CA VAL A 459 -30.72 -7.94 -5.35
C VAL A 459 -31.83 -8.73 -6.05
N GLU A 460 -33.08 -8.38 -5.80
CA GLU A 460 -34.23 -9.13 -6.33
C GLU A 460 -34.50 -8.77 -7.79
N ASP A 461 -34.72 -7.49 -8.09
CA ASP A 461 -35.20 -7.10 -9.42
C ASP A 461 -34.09 -7.16 -10.49
N PHE A 462 -32.85 -6.81 -10.14
CA PHE A 462 -31.75 -6.79 -11.10
C PHE A 462 -30.92 -8.08 -11.07
N LEU A 463 -30.34 -8.47 -9.93
CA LEU A 463 -29.43 -9.64 -9.89
C LEU A 463 -30.18 -10.97 -10.06
N ARG A 464 -31.28 -11.20 -9.32
CA ARG A 464 -32.05 -12.44 -9.41
C ARG A 464 -32.95 -12.46 -10.64
N MET A 465 -33.84 -11.48 -10.81
CA MET A 465 -34.82 -11.51 -11.90
C MET A 465 -34.24 -11.21 -13.30
N GLU A 466 -33.34 -10.23 -13.45
CA GLU A 466 -32.77 -9.90 -14.76
C GLU A 466 -31.50 -10.71 -15.09
N LEU A 467 -30.60 -10.88 -14.11
CA LEU A 467 -29.32 -11.57 -14.31
C LEU A 467 -29.33 -13.04 -13.87
N GLY A 468 -30.44 -13.58 -13.36
CA GLY A 468 -30.58 -15.02 -13.08
C GLY A 468 -29.57 -15.58 -12.07
N TYR A 469 -29.25 -14.81 -11.03
CA TYR A 469 -28.54 -15.32 -9.84
C TYR A 469 -29.47 -16.19 -8.98
N GLY A 470 -28.89 -17.17 -8.29
CA GLY A 470 -29.59 -18.02 -7.32
C GLY A 470 -29.73 -17.34 -5.96
N ASP A 471 -30.09 -18.13 -4.94
CA ASP A 471 -30.27 -17.62 -3.58
C ASP A 471 -28.95 -17.36 -2.84
N GLU A 472 -27.89 -18.06 -3.23
CA GLU A 472 -26.55 -18.01 -2.63
C GLU A 472 -25.68 -16.95 -3.33
N LEU A 473 -25.96 -15.67 -3.06
CA LEU A 473 -25.15 -14.55 -3.53
C LEU A 473 -24.86 -13.54 -2.43
N SER A 474 -23.68 -12.94 -2.47
CA SER A 474 -23.33 -11.80 -1.61
C SER A 474 -23.04 -10.54 -2.43
N VAL A 475 -23.42 -9.39 -1.89
CA VAL A 475 -23.13 -8.07 -2.45
C VAL A 475 -22.31 -7.27 -1.45
N LYS A 476 -21.17 -6.75 -1.91
CA LYS A 476 -20.27 -5.94 -1.08
C LYS A 476 -19.83 -4.67 -1.79
N ASN A 477 -19.51 -3.65 -1.01
CA ASN A 477 -18.84 -2.43 -1.47
C ASN A 477 -17.42 -2.33 -0.87
N GLU A 478 -16.80 -1.17 -0.97
CA GLU A 478 -15.45 -0.95 -0.40
C GLU A 478 -15.42 -0.90 1.14
N VAL A 479 -16.57 -0.65 1.77
CA VAL A 479 -16.69 -0.56 3.23
C VAL A 479 -16.90 -1.94 3.84
N GLY A 480 -17.67 -2.81 3.17
CA GLY A 480 -17.92 -4.15 3.64
C GLY A 480 -19.07 -4.84 2.91
N LEU A 481 -19.57 -5.89 3.55
CA LEU A 481 -20.73 -6.65 3.12
C LEU A 481 -21.98 -5.75 3.21
N LEU A 482 -22.78 -5.75 2.14
CA LEU A 482 -24.05 -5.03 2.07
C LEU A 482 -25.24 -5.99 2.18
N TYR A 483 -25.12 -7.15 1.54
CA TYR A 483 -26.12 -8.21 1.54
C TYR A 483 -25.43 -9.57 1.47
N ASP A 484 -25.99 -10.51 2.22
CA ASP A 484 -25.80 -11.95 2.12
C ASP A 484 -27.12 -12.62 2.54
N PRO A 485 -27.47 -13.83 2.07
CA PRO A 485 -28.61 -14.60 2.57
C PRO A 485 -28.77 -14.65 4.10
N GLU A 486 -27.69 -14.59 4.88
CA GLU A 486 -27.77 -14.52 6.35
C GLU A 486 -27.99 -13.08 6.89
N GLU A 487 -27.61 -12.05 6.14
CA GLU A 487 -27.65 -10.63 6.52
C GLU A 487 -28.56 -9.78 5.59
N THR A 488 -29.88 -9.91 5.76
CA THR A 488 -30.88 -9.26 4.88
C THR A 488 -31.37 -7.88 5.37
N GLU A 489 -30.83 -7.37 6.47
CA GLU A 489 -31.33 -6.16 7.17
C GLU A 489 -31.28 -4.89 6.32
N ASN A 490 -30.37 -4.87 5.34
CA ASN A 490 -30.11 -3.71 4.50
C ASN A 490 -31.01 -3.64 3.26
N LEU A 491 -31.80 -4.68 2.95
CA LEU A 491 -32.59 -4.76 1.70
C LEU A 491 -33.53 -3.56 1.52
N SER A 492 -34.21 -3.14 2.59
CA SER A 492 -35.18 -2.03 2.53
C SER A 492 -34.53 -0.65 2.52
N LYS A 493 -33.24 -0.54 2.83
CA LYS A 493 -32.52 0.74 2.89
C LYS A 493 -32.24 1.25 1.49
N LYS A 494 -32.22 2.58 1.34
CA LYS A 494 -31.83 3.21 0.07
C LYS A 494 -30.35 2.97 -0.19
N LEU A 495 -29.96 2.85 -1.45
CA LEU A 495 -28.55 2.72 -1.82
C LEU A 495 -27.72 3.90 -1.28
N SER A 496 -28.29 5.11 -1.29
CA SER A 496 -27.66 6.32 -0.74
C SER A 496 -27.43 6.26 0.78
N GLU A 497 -28.29 5.60 1.54
CA GLU A 497 -28.16 5.40 2.99
C GLU A 497 -27.06 4.37 3.33
N LEU A 498 -26.79 3.44 2.41
CA LEU A 498 -25.71 2.45 2.50
C LEU A 498 -24.35 3.01 2.04
N GLY A 499 -24.26 4.33 1.85
CA GLY A 499 -23.04 5.01 1.41
C GLY A 499 -22.73 4.83 -0.08
N ILE A 500 -23.65 4.27 -0.87
CA ILE A 500 -23.49 4.10 -2.31
C ILE A 500 -23.82 5.43 -2.99
N LYS A 501 -22.89 5.90 -3.81
CA LYS A 501 -22.95 7.18 -4.54
C LYS A 501 -22.72 6.94 -6.03
N SER A 502 -22.93 7.96 -6.87
CA SER A 502 -22.45 7.90 -8.25
C SER A 502 -20.96 7.57 -8.30
N ASP A 503 -20.55 6.75 -9.26
CA ASP A 503 -19.23 6.15 -9.45
C ASP A 503 -18.81 5.10 -8.39
N SER A 504 -19.72 4.66 -7.51
CA SER A 504 -19.44 3.55 -6.59
C SER A 504 -19.30 2.23 -7.33
N PHE A 505 -18.44 1.35 -6.79
CA PHE A 505 -18.26 -0.01 -7.28
C PHE A 505 -18.87 -1.00 -6.28
N LEU A 506 -19.73 -1.89 -6.78
CA LEU A 506 -20.27 -3.02 -6.02
C LEU A 506 -19.74 -4.31 -6.61
N THR A 507 -19.42 -5.29 -5.76
CA THR A 507 -19.00 -6.63 -6.18
C THR A 507 -20.07 -7.61 -5.76
N VAL A 508 -20.52 -8.41 -6.72
CA VAL A 508 -21.44 -9.52 -6.52
C VAL A 508 -20.65 -10.82 -6.61
N THR A 509 -20.75 -11.64 -5.58
CA THR A 509 -20.14 -12.98 -5.52
C THR A 509 -21.26 -14.00 -5.61
N ASP A 510 -21.10 -14.99 -6.48
CA ASP A 510 -21.95 -16.19 -6.52
C ASP A 510 -21.29 -17.22 -5.61
N GLU A 511 -22.01 -17.62 -4.56
CA GLU A 511 -21.52 -18.51 -3.50
C GLU A 511 -21.98 -19.96 -3.70
N ASP A 512 -22.72 -20.24 -4.78
CA ASP A 512 -23.10 -21.60 -5.21
C ASP A 512 -21.86 -22.52 -5.29
N GLU A 513 -21.86 -23.62 -4.54
CA GLU A 513 -20.71 -24.54 -4.46
C GLU A 513 -20.52 -25.40 -5.72
N ASP A 514 -21.59 -25.66 -6.46
CA ASP A 514 -21.61 -26.64 -7.55
C ASP A 514 -21.21 -26.02 -8.90
N ASN A 515 -21.66 -24.80 -9.16
CA ASN A 515 -21.48 -24.14 -10.45
C ASN A 515 -21.46 -22.60 -10.36
N PRO A 516 -20.57 -21.99 -9.55
CA PRO A 516 -20.59 -20.56 -9.29
C PRO A 516 -20.28 -19.75 -10.54
N ARG A 517 -20.86 -18.55 -10.62
CA ARG A 517 -20.48 -17.52 -11.59
C ARG A 517 -19.15 -16.87 -11.23
N VAL A 518 -18.51 -16.28 -12.24
CA VAL A 518 -17.42 -15.33 -11.98
C VAL A 518 -17.99 -14.11 -11.25
N ASN A 519 -17.17 -13.43 -10.46
CA ASN A 519 -17.63 -12.25 -9.71
C ASN A 519 -18.11 -11.17 -10.68
N LEU A 520 -19.22 -10.50 -10.37
CA LEU A 520 -19.77 -9.43 -11.21
C LEU A 520 -19.49 -8.08 -10.55
N VAL A 521 -18.83 -7.18 -11.27
CA VAL A 521 -18.57 -5.81 -10.79
C VAL A 521 -19.57 -4.84 -11.40
N LEU A 522 -20.26 -4.08 -10.55
CA LEU A 522 -21.28 -3.10 -10.91
C LEU A 522 -20.71 -1.68 -10.73
N ASN A 523 -20.69 -0.88 -11.79
CA ASN A 523 -20.32 0.54 -11.73
C ASN A 523 -21.57 1.41 -11.70
N VAL A 524 -21.82 2.06 -10.57
CA VAL A 524 -23.05 2.83 -10.32
C VAL A 524 -22.95 4.22 -10.97
N ARG A 525 -23.98 4.63 -11.71
CA ARG A 525 -24.14 5.95 -12.31
C ARG A 525 -25.47 6.53 -11.90
N GLU A 526 -25.43 7.73 -11.32
CA GLU A 526 -26.64 8.46 -11.04
C GLU A 526 -27.33 8.90 -12.35
N SER A 527 -28.63 8.61 -12.44
CA SER A 527 -29.45 9.07 -13.55
C SER A 527 -29.75 10.55 -13.42
N SER A 528 -29.53 11.33 -14.48
CA SER A 528 -29.89 12.76 -14.53
C SER A 528 -31.39 12.99 -14.74
N THR A 529 -32.14 11.95 -15.08
CA THR A 529 -33.59 11.97 -15.32
C THR A 529 -34.25 10.84 -14.54
N GLU A 530 -35.48 11.03 -14.08
CA GLU A 530 -36.26 9.93 -13.49
C GLU A 530 -36.33 8.76 -14.48
N LEU A 531 -36.05 7.55 -14.00
CA LEU A 531 -36.18 6.32 -14.78
C LEU A 531 -37.66 5.91 -14.76
N ASP A 532 -38.24 5.65 -15.94
CA ASP A 532 -39.69 5.50 -16.10
C ASP A 532 -40.28 4.35 -15.23
N ASP A 533 -39.75 3.13 -15.32
CA ASP A 533 -40.36 1.94 -14.68
C ASP A 533 -39.55 1.34 -13.52
N LYS A 534 -38.21 1.19 -13.67
CA LYS A 534 -37.33 0.58 -12.66
C LYS A 534 -36.31 1.57 -12.11
N PRO A 535 -36.05 1.56 -10.78
CA PRO A 535 -35.09 2.49 -10.17
C PRO A 535 -33.62 2.15 -10.51
N ILE A 536 -33.36 0.95 -11.04
CA ILE A 536 -32.05 0.47 -11.48
C ILE A 536 -32.19 -0.09 -12.90
N LYS A 537 -31.22 0.25 -13.77
CA LYS A 537 -31.15 -0.26 -15.14
C LYS A 537 -29.72 -0.63 -15.51
N GLY A 538 -29.50 -1.85 -15.99
CA GLY A 538 -28.22 -2.26 -16.59
C GLY A 538 -27.99 -1.61 -17.95
N LEU A 539 -26.77 -1.16 -18.23
CA LEU A 539 -26.40 -0.54 -19.51
C LEU A 539 -25.66 -1.48 -20.46
N ASP A 540 -24.82 -2.37 -19.92
CA ASP A 540 -23.87 -3.15 -20.75
C ASP A 540 -24.28 -4.62 -20.91
N ILE A 541 -25.19 -5.06 -20.06
CA ILE A 541 -25.63 -6.45 -19.99
C ILE A 541 -27.15 -6.42 -19.98
N SER A 542 -27.78 -6.95 -21.03
CA SER A 542 -29.24 -7.14 -21.11
C SER A 542 -29.56 -8.63 -21.22
N ALA A 543 -30.66 -9.06 -20.59
CA ALA A 543 -31.18 -10.41 -20.75
C ALA A 543 -31.52 -10.67 -22.23
N SER A 544 -31.08 -11.82 -22.77
CA SER A 544 -31.51 -12.27 -24.10
C SER A 544 -33.00 -12.62 -24.06
N SER A 545 -33.82 -11.87 -24.80
CA SER A 545 -35.27 -12.07 -24.86
C SER A 545 -35.72 -13.27 -25.71
N GLU A 546 -34.82 -14.18 -26.11
CA GLU A 546 -35.11 -15.21 -27.14
C GLU A 546 -34.73 -16.67 -26.76
N ALA A 547 -34.67 -17.05 -25.48
CA ALA A 547 -34.55 -18.47 -25.11
C ALA A 547 -35.39 -18.83 -23.87
N GLU A 548 -36.04 -19.99 -23.89
CA GLU A 548 -36.98 -20.51 -22.88
C GLU A 548 -36.38 -20.81 -21.49
N LEU A 549 -35.14 -20.38 -21.21
CA LEU A 549 -34.49 -20.43 -19.90
C LEU A 549 -33.62 -19.16 -19.77
N PRO A 550 -33.66 -18.41 -18.65
CA PRO A 550 -32.81 -17.24 -18.45
C PRO A 550 -31.36 -17.69 -18.27
N THR A 551 -30.65 -17.93 -19.37
CA THR A 551 -29.20 -18.08 -19.34
C THR A 551 -28.60 -16.71 -19.11
N SER A 552 -28.35 -16.39 -17.84
CA SER A 552 -27.59 -15.21 -17.44
C SER A 552 -26.33 -15.04 -18.30
N PRO A 553 -26.05 -13.81 -18.76
CA PRO A 553 -24.89 -13.50 -19.58
C PRO A 553 -23.56 -13.56 -18.82
N ILE A 554 -23.58 -13.80 -17.50
CA ILE A 554 -22.39 -13.89 -16.65
C ILE A 554 -21.75 -15.29 -16.78
N PRO A 555 -20.48 -15.39 -17.20
CA PRO A 555 -19.78 -16.67 -17.32
C PRO A 555 -19.73 -17.44 -16.01
N ARG A 556 -19.70 -18.78 -16.09
CA ARG A 556 -19.49 -19.66 -14.94
C ARG A 556 -18.02 -20.00 -14.74
N ARG A 557 -17.60 -20.22 -13.49
CA ARG A 557 -16.23 -20.64 -13.15
C ARG A 557 -15.95 -22.01 -13.77
N LYS A 558 -14.72 -22.21 -14.25
CA LYS A 558 -14.30 -23.55 -14.69
C LYS A 558 -13.94 -24.37 -13.46
N LYS A 559 -14.50 -25.58 -13.34
CA LYS A 559 -14.18 -26.50 -12.24
C LYS A 559 -12.65 -26.73 -12.19
N PRO A 560 -11.98 -26.52 -11.05
CA PRO A 560 -10.55 -26.78 -10.94
C PRO A 560 -10.25 -28.24 -11.29
N ALA A 561 -9.22 -28.46 -12.10
CA ALA A 561 -8.77 -29.81 -12.41
C ALA A 561 -8.38 -30.52 -11.10
N PRO A 562 -8.76 -31.79 -10.90
CA PRO A 562 -8.36 -32.52 -9.69
C PRO A 562 -6.82 -32.51 -9.57
N PRO A 563 -6.27 -32.36 -8.36
CA PRO A 563 -4.83 -32.30 -8.16
C PRO A 563 -4.20 -33.58 -8.71
N VAL A 564 -3.31 -33.42 -9.69
CA VAL A 564 -2.49 -34.52 -10.19
C VAL A 564 -1.56 -34.92 -9.06
N GLN A 565 -1.74 -36.13 -8.53
CA GLN A 565 -0.81 -36.68 -7.54
C GLN A 565 0.59 -36.70 -8.14
N PRO A 566 1.61 -36.17 -7.45
CA PRO A 566 2.98 -36.21 -7.95
C PRO A 566 3.42 -37.66 -8.01
N ALA A 567 3.70 -38.15 -9.23
CA ALA A 567 4.29 -39.45 -9.44
C ALA A 567 5.68 -39.48 -8.81
N LEU A 568 5.85 -40.32 -7.78
CA LEU A 568 7.16 -40.66 -7.21
C LEU A 568 8.08 -41.17 -8.32
N THR A 569 9.10 -40.39 -8.67
CA THR A 569 10.21 -40.86 -9.52
C THR A 569 11.54 -40.62 -8.82
N ASN A 570 12.19 -41.72 -8.44
CA ASN A 570 13.58 -41.74 -8.00
C ASN A 570 14.50 -41.86 -9.22
N GLY A 571 15.56 -41.04 -9.26
CA GLY A 571 16.83 -41.43 -9.89
C GLY A 571 17.31 -40.60 -11.10
N HIS A 572 18.46 -39.96 -10.90
CA HIS A 572 19.28 -39.18 -11.85
C HIS A 572 19.53 -39.81 -13.24
N ALA A 573 19.52 -38.96 -14.28
CA ALA A 573 20.64 -38.80 -15.23
C ALA A 573 20.44 -37.58 -16.15
N ASN A 574 21.52 -36.80 -16.32
CA ASN A 574 21.67 -35.61 -17.16
C ASN A 574 21.73 -35.97 -18.66
N GLY A 575 21.17 -35.11 -19.54
CA GLY A 575 21.50 -35.11 -20.96
C GLY A 575 20.63 -34.20 -21.85
N LYS A 576 21.14 -32.99 -22.15
CA LYS A 576 20.63 -32.04 -23.18
C LYS A 576 20.52 -32.69 -24.58
N LYS A 577 19.47 -32.35 -25.35
CA LYS A 577 19.52 -31.38 -26.48
C LYS A 577 18.21 -31.31 -27.29
N GLU A 578 17.99 -30.13 -27.87
CA GLU A 578 16.93 -29.70 -28.79
C GLU A 578 16.79 -30.55 -30.07
N GLY A 579 15.57 -30.56 -30.64
CA GLY A 579 15.36 -30.60 -32.10
C GLY A 579 14.46 -31.69 -32.70
N SER A 580 13.18 -31.35 -32.91
CA SER A 580 12.25 -31.74 -34.01
C SER A 580 11.87 -33.21 -34.30
N ASP A 581 10.55 -33.47 -34.18
CA ASP A 581 9.61 -34.39 -34.86
C ASP A 581 9.99 -35.06 -36.21
N PRO A 582 9.25 -36.08 -36.76
CA PRO A 582 8.06 -36.79 -36.25
C PRO A 582 7.96 -38.35 -36.52
N ILE A 583 6.91 -38.98 -35.94
CA ILE A 583 6.07 -40.11 -36.44
C ILE A 583 6.57 -41.59 -36.39
N SER A 584 5.73 -42.39 -35.70
CA SER A 584 5.30 -43.81 -35.82
C SER A 584 6.24 -45.03 -35.66
N SER A 585 5.88 -45.81 -34.63
CA SER A 585 5.63 -47.26 -34.61
C SER A 585 6.77 -48.31 -34.64
N ALA A 586 6.76 -49.10 -33.57
CA ALA A 586 6.92 -50.56 -33.51
C ALA A 586 8.32 -51.23 -33.55
N ALA A 587 8.73 -51.64 -32.35
CA ALA A 587 9.14 -53.01 -31.98
C ALA A 587 10.61 -53.52 -32.12
N LYS A 588 11.10 -53.95 -30.94
CA LYS A 588 12.02 -55.05 -30.58
C LYS A 588 13.55 -54.82 -30.51
N LYS A 589 14.01 -54.86 -29.25
CA LYS A 589 15.36 -54.94 -28.66
C LYS A 589 16.30 -56.01 -29.25
N ARG A 590 17.60 -55.72 -29.28
CA ARG A 590 18.73 -56.61 -28.86
C ARG A 590 19.87 -55.79 -28.25
N THR A 591 20.70 -56.49 -27.46
CA THR A 591 21.55 -56.02 -26.35
C THR A 591 23.03 -55.82 -26.69
N ALA A 592 23.69 -55.09 -25.80
CA ALA A 592 25.10 -54.69 -25.80
C ALA A 592 26.08 -55.88 -25.62
N SER A 593 26.38 -56.59 -26.71
CA SER A 593 27.48 -57.55 -26.77
C SER A 593 28.34 -57.43 -28.03
N GLU A 594 28.23 -56.34 -28.77
CA GLU A 594 29.12 -56.05 -29.90
C GLU A 594 29.98 -54.85 -29.53
N ALA A 595 31.14 -55.19 -29.00
CA ALA A 595 32.09 -54.35 -28.35
C ALA A 595 33.37 -54.26 -29.22
N LEU A 596 34.00 -53.09 -29.17
CA LEU A 596 35.45 -52.86 -29.28
C LEU A 596 36.13 -52.97 -30.65
N ASP A 597 36.77 -51.85 -31.04
CA ASP A 597 38.08 -51.67 -31.70
C ASP A 597 38.11 -50.20 -32.19
N GLY A 598 39.14 -49.36 -32.12
CA GLY A 598 40.54 -49.41 -31.70
C GLY A 598 41.22 -48.10 -32.19
N ASP A 599 42.29 -47.69 -31.48
CA ASP A 599 43.39 -46.79 -31.86
C ASP A 599 43.31 -45.23 -31.90
N SER A 600 44.39 -44.64 -31.35
CA SER A 600 44.83 -43.21 -31.28
C SER A 600 45.94 -42.94 -32.34
N PRO A 601 46.84 -41.91 -32.25
CA PRO A 601 46.85 -40.54 -31.69
C PRO A 601 47.42 -39.45 -32.67
N ASP A 602 47.45 -38.15 -32.31
CA ASP A 602 48.71 -37.34 -32.35
C ASP A 602 48.65 -35.93 -31.66
N ALA A 603 49.81 -35.55 -31.06
CA ALA A 603 50.49 -34.24 -30.82
C ALA A 603 49.72 -32.90 -30.64
N THR A 604 50.10 -31.89 -29.83
CA THR A 604 51.28 -31.55 -29.00
C THR A 604 50.97 -30.37 -28.02
N ARG A 605 51.73 -30.28 -26.92
CA ARG A 605 51.72 -29.21 -25.87
C ARG A 605 52.96 -28.30 -25.97
N LYS A 606 52.86 -27.05 -25.47
CA LYS A 606 53.85 -26.25 -24.66
C LYS A 606 53.14 -24.96 -24.19
N LYS A 607 52.87 -24.61 -22.92
CA LYS A 607 53.57 -24.46 -21.61
C LYS A 607 54.56 -23.27 -21.52
N HIS A 608 54.25 -22.25 -20.68
CA HIS A 608 55.08 -21.82 -19.54
C HIS A 608 54.36 -20.88 -18.54
N GLN A 609 54.96 -20.75 -17.35
CA GLN A 609 54.37 -20.58 -16.00
C GLN A 609 55.08 -19.38 -15.25
N PRO A 610 55.02 -19.19 -13.90
CA PRO A 610 54.57 -17.97 -13.20
C PRO A 610 55.65 -17.24 -12.35
N ASN A 611 55.27 -16.16 -11.62
CA ASN A 611 55.78 -15.67 -10.30
C ASN A 611 55.19 -14.26 -10.03
N GLY A 612 54.86 -13.75 -8.83
CA GLY A 612 54.90 -14.21 -7.42
C GLY A 612 54.51 -13.03 -6.48
N GLN A 613 54.09 -13.35 -5.23
CA GLN A 613 54.06 -12.57 -3.95
C GLN A 613 53.45 -11.14 -3.95
N GLY A 614 52.44 -10.75 -3.19
CA GLY A 614 52.17 -10.79 -1.73
C GLY A 614 51.60 -9.38 -1.39
N THR A 615 50.43 -9.21 -0.75
CA THR A 615 50.25 -8.92 0.68
C THR A 615 48.75 -8.89 1.01
N THR A 616 48.40 -9.41 2.18
CA THR A 616 47.08 -9.46 2.80
C THR A 616 46.77 -8.19 3.59
N GLU A 617 45.62 -7.55 3.32
CA GLU A 617 44.89 -6.74 4.30
C GLU A 617 43.42 -7.19 4.27
N ASN A 618 42.91 -7.52 5.45
CA ASN A 618 41.54 -7.93 5.72
C ASN A 618 40.64 -6.69 5.74
N ASP A 619 39.64 -6.65 4.87
CA ASP A 619 38.42 -5.87 5.10
C ASP A 619 37.27 -6.86 5.35
N ASP A 620 36.80 -6.89 6.59
CA ASP A 620 35.62 -7.62 7.03
C ASP A 620 34.37 -7.00 6.38
N LEU A 621 33.94 -7.58 5.26
CA LEU A 621 32.62 -7.35 4.68
C LEU A 621 31.57 -8.09 5.51
N ILE A 622 30.93 -7.37 6.42
CA ILE A 622 29.71 -7.83 7.10
C ILE A 622 28.56 -7.75 6.08
N ILE A 623 28.22 -8.89 5.49
CA ILE A 623 26.96 -9.08 4.76
C ILE A 623 25.87 -9.22 5.83
N ILE A 624 25.03 -8.19 5.95
CA ILE A 624 23.77 -8.29 6.70
C ILE A 624 22.79 -8.99 5.76
N GLU A 625 22.42 -10.23 6.10
CA GLU A 625 21.34 -10.96 5.43
C GLU A 625 20.02 -10.21 5.64
N ASP A 626 19.42 -9.78 4.53
CA ASP A 626 18.16 -9.05 4.46
C ASP A 626 17.02 -10.08 4.36
N ASP A 627 16.33 -10.35 5.47
CA ASP A 627 15.18 -11.27 5.57
C ASP A 627 13.88 -10.65 4.99
N GLY A 628 13.98 -10.06 3.80
CA GLY A 628 12.87 -9.61 2.97
C GLY A 628 12.52 -10.64 1.91
N ALA A 629 12.08 -11.83 2.32
CA ALA A 629 11.66 -12.88 1.40
C ALA A 629 10.36 -12.50 0.68
N ILE A 630 10.45 -12.18 -0.61
CA ILE A 630 9.35 -12.40 -1.56
C ILE A 630 9.58 -13.80 -2.14
N LEU A 631 8.72 -14.74 -1.75
CA LEU A 631 8.66 -16.06 -2.40
C LEU A 631 8.11 -15.89 -3.81
N ILE A 632 8.87 -16.38 -4.78
CA ILE A 632 8.42 -16.60 -6.15
C ILE A 632 7.73 -17.97 -6.12
N ASP A 633 6.40 -18.00 -6.31
CA ASP A 633 5.72 -19.25 -6.63
C ASP A 633 5.94 -19.60 -8.10
N ASP A 634 6.21 -20.89 -8.35
CA ASP A 634 6.52 -21.52 -9.65
C ASP A 634 5.46 -21.30 -10.76
#